data_AF-A0A8X6L9C8-F1
#
_entry.id   AF-A0A8X6L9C8-F1
#
_cell.length_a   1.000
_cell.length_b   1.000
_cell.length_c   1.000
_cell.angle_alpha   90.00
_cell.angle_beta   90.00
_cell.angle_gamma   90.00
#
_symmetry.space_group_name_H-M   'P 1'
#
loop_
_entity.id
_entity.type
_entity.pdbx_description
1 polymer ?
#
loop_
_entity_poly.entity_id
_entity_poly.type
_entity_poly.pdbx_seq_one_letter_code
_entity_poly.pdbx_strand_id
1 'polypeptide(L)'
;MEEDADNLESHLRALKQLELEPNTLCESMLISVITQRLDDESRKQYEMELHSNDLPRWDKFLDFLIKRSQALENVQRNYSLKKRKNILRNSNH
;
A
#
# COMPACT_ATOMS: atom_id res chain seq x y z
N MET A 1 2.56 -0.64 11.62
CA MET A 1 3.04 -0.52 10.23
C MET A 1 4.20 -1.46 9.96
N GLU A 2 5.31 -1.41 10.71
CA GLU A 2 6.41 -2.41 10.56
C GLU A 2 5.98 -3.81 11.01
N GLU A 3 5.24 -3.90 12.12
CA GLU A 3 4.68 -5.13 12.67
C GLU A 3 3.62 -5.81 11.78
N ASP A 4 3.00 -5.05 10.88
CA ASP A 4 1.98 -5.56 9.94
C ASP A 4 2.63 -6.25 8.73
N ALA A 5 3.85 -5.84 8.37
CA ALA A 5 4.63 -6.43 7.28
C ALA A 5 5.28 -7.76 7.71
N ASP A 6 5.84 -7.82 8.91
CA ASP A 6 6.43 -9.05 9.47
C ASP A 6 5.39 -10.16 9.62
N ASN A 7 4.18 -9.79 10.07
CA ASN A 7 3.07 -10.72 10.15
C ASN A 7 2.63 -11.22 8.77
N LEU A 8 2.67 -10.39 7.74
CA LEU A 8 2.29 -10.78 6.39
C LEU A 8 3.30 -11.78 5.79
N GLU A 9 4.60 -11.53 6.02
CA GLU A 9 5.67 -12.41 5.55
C GLU A 9 5.63 -13.78 6.26
N SER A 10 5.31 -13.78 7.56
CA SER A 10 5.13 -15.00 8.36
C SER A 10 3.93 -15.84 7.87
N HIS A 11 2.80 -15.20 7.55
CA HIS A 11 1.63 -15.89 6.97
C HIS A 11 1.95 -16.45 5.57
N LEU A 12 2.67 -15.71 4.72
CA LEU A 12 3.12 -16.20 3.41
C LEU A 12 4.04 -17.42 3.53
N ARG A 13 4.91 -17.42 4.54
CA ARG A 13 5.81 -18.55 4.82
C ARG A 13 5.06 -19.77 5.34
N ALA A 14 4.05 -19.57 6.19
CA ALA A 14 3.16 -20.62 6.67
C ALA A 14 2.34 -21.24 5.53
N LEU A 15 1.84 -20.43 4.59
CA LEU A 15 1.13 -20.90 3.41
C LEU A 15 2.04 -21.73 2.48
N LYS A 16 3.30 -21.32 2.28
CA LYS A 16 4.30 -22.12 1.54
C LYS A 16 4.62 -23.45 2.23
N GLN A 17 4.65 -23.48 3.56
CA GLN A 17 4.88 -24.70 4.36
C GLN A 17 3.73 -25.71 4.25
N LEU A 18 2.54 -25.27 3.87
CA LEU A 18 1.35 -26.12 3.71
C LEU A 18 1.23 -26.73 2.30
N GLU A 19 2.27 -26.63 1.46
CA GLU A 19 2.28 -27.09 0.05
C GLU A 19 1.15 -26.49 -0.82
N LEU A 20 0.53 -25.42 -0.33
CA LEU A 20 -0.30 -24.54 -1.10
C LEU A 20 0.66 -23.67 -1.92
N GLU A 21 1.09 -24.18 -3.07
CA GLU A 21 1.63 -23.34 -4.14
C GLU A 21 0.76 -22.08 -4.23
N PRO A 22 1.33 -20.87 -4.39
CA PRO A 22 0.56 -19.63 -4.54
C PRO A 22 -0.29 -19.73 -5.79
N ASN A 23 -1.43 -20.39 -5.63
CA ASN A 23 -2.44 -20.50 -6.64
C ASN A 23 -2.98 -19.08 -6.79
N THR A 24 -3.24 -18.68 -8.02
CA THR A 24 -3.83 -17.38 -8.39
C THR A 24 -5.04 -17.01 -7.50
N LEU A 25 -5.73 -18.00 -6.95
CA LEU A 25 -6.78 -17.83 -5.94
C LEU A 25 -6.28 -17.32 -4.58
N CYS A 26 -5.23 -17.89 -4.01
CA CYS A 26 -4.63 -17.44 -2.74
C CYS A 26 -4.09 -16.00 -2.87
N GLU A 27 -3.40 -15.71 -3.98
CA GLU A 27 -2.93 -14.35 -4.27
C GLU A 27 -4.10 -13.37 -4.33
N SER A 28 -5.17 -13.73 -5.07
CA SER A 28 -6.37 -12.88 -5.18
C SER A 28 -7.09 -12.69 -3.85
N MET A 29 -7.15 -13.73 -3.01
CA MET A 29 -7.73 -13.63 -1.66
C MET A 29 -6.93 -12.68 -0.77
N LEU A 30 -5.60 -12.80 -0.76
CA LEU A 30 -4.73 -11.91 0.02
C LEU A 30 -4.85 -10.47 -0.45
N ILE A 31 -4.86 -10.22 -1.77
CA ILE A 31 -5.06 -8.89 -2.35
C ILE A 31 -6.40 -8.29 -1.89
N SER A 32 -7.48 -9.07 -1.95
CA SER A 32 -8.81 -8.62 -1.52
C SER A 32 -8.83 -8.25 -0.03
N VAL A 33 -8.25 -9.08 0.84
CA VAL A 33 -8.17 -8.80 2.28
C VAL A 33 -7.37 -7.54 2.57
N ILE A 34 -6.22 -7.34 1.92
CA ILE A 34 -5.38 -6.16 2.13
C ILE A 34 -6.06 -4.91 1.55
N THR A 35 -6.72 -5.01 0.40
CA THR A 35 -7.48 -3.92 -0.23
C THR A 35 -8.59 -3.40 0.69
N GLN A 36 -9.23 -4.28 1.46
CA GLN A 36 -10.21 -3.90 2.49
C GLN A 36 -9.59 -3.16 3.69
N ARG A 37 -8.28 -3.32 3.93
CA ARG A 37 -7.54 -2.60 4.98
C ARG A 37 -6.99 -1.25 4.53
N LEU A 38 -6.93 -1.00 3.22
CA LEU A 38 -6.55 0.31 2.68
C LEU A 38 -7.61 1.36 3.03
N ASP A 39 -7.14 2.59 3.25
CA ASP A 39 -8.00 3.77 3.36
C ASP A 39 -8.76 4.01 2.04
N ASP A 40 -9.92 4.68 2.14
CA ASP A 40 -10.84 4.85 1.01
C ASP A 40 -10.16 5.48 -0.22
N GLU A 41 -9.24 6.43 -0.02
CA GLU A 41 -8.51 7.07 -1.11
C GLU A 41 -7.53 6.09 -1.77
N SER A 42 -6.71 5.38 -0.99
CA SER A 42 -5.79 4.38 -1.53
C SER A 42 -6.53 3.22 -2.21
N ARG A 43 -7.68 2.79 -1.69
CA ARG A 43 -8.52 1.78 -2.34
C ARG A 43 -9.03 2.27 -3.69
N LYS A 44 -9.56 3.49 -3.75
CA LYS A 44 -10.05 4.08 -5.00
C LYS A 44 -8.95 4.20 -6.05
N GLN A 45 -7.74 4.60 -5.65
CA GLN A 45 -6.58 4.65 -6.55
C GLN A 45 -6.20 3.26 -7.08
N TYR A 46 -6.27 2.24 -6.23
CA TYR A 46 -6.02 0.85 -6.64
C TYR A 46 -7.07 0.35 -7.65
N GLU A 47 -8.36 0.56 -7.34
CA GLU A 47 -9.47 0.22 -8.24
C GLU A 47 -9.37 0.98 -9.57
N MET A 48 -8.92 2.24 -9.52
CA MET A 48 -8.62 2.99 -10.73
C MET A 48 -7.48 2.35 -11.50
N GLU A 49 -6.37 1.92 -10.90
CA GLU A 49 -5.25 1.24 -11.62
C GLU A 49 -5.64 -0.13 -12.22
N LEU A 50 -6.68 -0.80 -11.72
CA LEU A 50 -7.23 -2.02 -12.32
C LEU A 50 -8.01 -1.71 -13.61
N HIS A 51 -7.32 -1.56 -14.74
CA HIS A 51 -7.93 -1.24 -16.05
C HIS A 51 -8.35 -2.46 -16.89
N SER A 52 -8.14 -3.69 -16.41
CA SER A 52 -8.39 -4.90 -17.20
C SER A 52 -9.18 -5.91 -16.38
N ASN A 53 -10.05 -6.69 -17.03
CA ASN A 53 -10.82 -7.78 -16.43
C ASN A 53 -9.93 -8.99 -16.02
N ASP A 54 -8.64 -8.73 -15.83
CA ASP A 54 -7.62 -9.68 -15.44
C ASP A 54 -7.56 -9.80 -13.93
N LEU A 55 -7.27 -11.01 -13.45
CA LEU A 55 -7.04 -11.25 -12.03
C LEU A 55 -5.88 -10.36 -11.54
N PRO A 56 -6.05 -9.63 -10.42
CA PRO A 56 -4.97 -8.83 -9.88
C PRO A 56 -3.82 -9.76 -9.47
N ARG A 57 -2.64 -9.49 -10.04
CA ARG A 57 -1.42 -10.23 -9.72
C ARG A 57 -0.74 -9.65 -8.50
N TRP A 58 -0.18 -10.54 -7.68
CA TRP A 58 0.50 -10.18 -6.43
C TRP A 58 1.63 -9.14 -6.65
N ASP A 59 2.50 -9.35 -7.64
CA ASP A 59 3.57 -8.40 -7.99
C ASP A 59 3.04 -6.98 -8.30
N LYS A 60 1.94 -6.89 -9.06
CA LYS A 60 1.35 -5.59 -9.42
C LYS A 60 0.75 -4.89 -8.22
N PHE A 61 0.16 -5.65 -7.30
CA PHE A 61 -0.37 -5.11 -6.07
C PHE A 61 0.73 -4.59 -5.15
N LEU A 62 1.84 -5.32 -5.02
CA LEU A 62 3.02 -4.85 -4.28
C LEU A 62 3.61 -3.57 -4.85
N ASP A 63 3.79 -3.51 -6.18
CA ASP A 63 4.26 -2.30 -6.86
C ASP A 63 3.37 -1.08 -6.56
N PHE A 64 2.05 -1.28 -6.57
CA PHE A 64 1.08 -0.24 -6.22
C PHE A 64 1.29 0.24 -4.77
N LEU A 65 1.39 -0.67 -3.80
CA LEU A 65 1.57 -0.33 -2.39
C LEU A 65 2.87 0.46 -2.15
N ILE A 66 3.96 0.06 -2.80
CA ILE A 66 5.25 0.74 -2.69
C ILE A 66 5.17 2.16 -3.28
N LYS A 67 4.56 2.31 -4.47
CA LYS A 67 4.39 3.64 -5.08
C LYS A 67 3.50 4.54 -4.22
N ARG A 68 2.42 3.99 -3.67
CA ARG A 68 1.47 4.73 -2.85
C ARG A 68 2.10 5.18 -1.54
N SER A 69 2.88 4.33 -0.88
CA SER A 69 3.59 4.70 0.36
C SER A 69 4.61 5.80 0.11
N GLN A 70 5.41 5.71 -0.96
CA GLN A 70 6.34 6.76 -1.37
C GLN A 70 5.64 8.07 -1.71
N ALA A 71 4.50 8.02 -2.40
CA ALA A 71 3.71 9.20 -2.73
C ALA A 71 3.19 9.90 -1.46
N LEU A 72 2.66 9.13 -0.50
CA LEU A 72 2.18 9.66 0.78
C LEU A 72 3.31 10.25 1.62
N GLU A 73 4.47 9.60 1.68
CA GLU A 73 5.65 10.13 2.38
C GLU A 73 6.10 11.46 1.78
N ASN A 74 6.15 11.54 0.45
CA ASN A 74 6.50 12.78 -0.25
C ASN A 74 5.47 13.89 -0.01
N VAL A 75 4.17 13.59 -0.01
CA VAL A 75 3.12 14.56 0.31
C VAL A 75 3.27 15.08 1.74
N GLN A 76 3.51 14.20 2.71
CA GLN A 76 3.71 14.56 4.11
C GLN A 76 4.97 15.42 4.33
N ARG A 77 6.06 15.08 3.64
CA ARG A 77 7.31 15.87 3.64
C ARG A 77 7.06 17.26 3.07
N ASN A 78 6.38 17.36 1.94
CA ASN A 78 6.04 18.64 1.31
C ASN A 78 5.09 19.48 2.16
N TYR A 79 4.10 18.87 2.80
CA TYR A 79 3.21 19.54 3.74
C TYR A 79 3.98 20.10 4.94
N SER A 80 4.90 19.33 5.50
CA SER A 80 5.75 19.74 6.63
C SER A 80 6.67 20.91 6.25
N LEU A 81 7.24 20.90 5.04
CA LEU A 81 8.07 21.98 4.52
C LEU A 81 7.27 23.27 4.28
N LYS A 82 6.05 23.16 3.71
CA LYS A 82 5.14 24.31 3.54
C LYS A 82 4.71 24.88 4.90
N LYS A 83 4.40 24.03 5.87
CA LYS A 83 4.06 24.46 7.24
C LYS A 83 5.22 25.22 7.90
N ARG A 84 6.45 24.72 7.79
CA ARG A 84 7.65 25.43 8.29
C ARG A 84 7.86 26.78 7.62
N LYS A 85 7.75 26.86 6.29
CA LYS A 85 7.85 28.14 5.56
C LYS A 85 6.79 29.15 6.00
N ASN A 86 5.56 28.70 6.23
CA ASN A 86 4.48 29.58 6.69
C ASN A 86 4.70 30.11 8.12
N ILE A 87 5.24 29.27 9.02
CA ILE A 87 5.60 29.70 10.39
C ILE A 87 6.73 30.74 10.35
N LEU A 88 7.81 30.48 9.62
CA LEU A 88 8.92 31.42 9.45
C LEU A 88 8.49 32.75 8.83
N ARG A 89 7.53 32.73 7.89
CA ARG A 89 6.99 33.96 7.29
C ARG A 89 6.15 34.77 8.27
N ASN A 90 5.43 34.13 9.19
CA ASN A 90 4.59 34.79 10.18
C ASN A 90 5.34 35.25 11.45
N SER A 91 6.61 34.86 11.64
CA SER A 91 7.46 35.31 12.76
C SER A 91 8.27 36.58 12.47
N ASN A 92 8.22 37.10 11.23
CA ASN A 92 8.91 38.32 10.80
C ASN A 92 7.95 39.54 10.71
N HIS A 93 6.86 39.51 11.46
CA HIS A 93 5.93 40.62 11.69
C HIS A 93 5.62 40.68 13.18
#